data_AF-A0A7V9J6J0-F1
#
_entry.id   AF-A0A7V9J6J0-F1
#
_cell.length_a   1.000
_cell.length_b   1.000
_cell.length_c   1.000
_cell.angle_alpha   90.00
_cell.angle_beta   90.00
_cell.angle_gamma   90.00
#
_symmetry.space_group_name_H-M   'P 1'
#
loop_
_entity.id
_entity.type
_entity.pdbx_description
1 polymer ?
#
loop_
_entity_poly.entity_id
_entity_poly.type
_entity_poly.pdbx_seq_one_letter_code
_entity_poly.pdbx_strand_id
1 'polypeptide(L)' 'IGDQSTVTVHVRRLREKVERDPTNPERLLTVWGVGYRWEAAS' A
#
# COMPACT_ATOMS: atom_id res chain seq x y z
N ILE A 1 -16.19 -11.66 8.34
CA ILE A 1 -16.04 -11.18 6.95
C ILE A 1 -16.10 -9.66 7.01
N GLY A 2 -14.96 -8.96 6.97
CA GLY A 2 -14.94 -7.51 7.21
C GLY A 2 -13.58 -6.81 7.14
N ASP A 3 -12.45 -7.51 7.12
CA ASP A 3 -11.14 -6.84 7.26
C ASP A 3 -10.40 -6.50 5.96
N GLN A 4 -10.56 -7.30 4.90
CA GLN A 4 -9.73 -7.10 3.69
C GLN A 4 -10.09 -5.85 2.89
N SER A 5 -11.39 -5.51 2.83
CA SER A 5 -11.84 -4.25 2.22
C SER A 5 -11.33 -3.04 2.99
N THR A 6 -11.35 -3.10 4.32
CA THR A 6 -10.86 -2.04 5.20
C THR A 6 -9.35 -1.83 5.02
N VAL A 7 -8.54 -2.90 5.03
CA VAL A 7 -7.09 -2.80 4.81
C VAL A 7 -6.78 -2.19 3.44
N THR A 8 -7.44 -2.68 2.38
CA THR A 8 -7.20 -2.18 1.01
C THR A 8 -7.52 -0.69 0.88
N VAL A 9 -8.62 -0.23 1.50
CA VAL A 9 -8.99 1.19 1.56
C VAL A 9 -7.94 2.02 2.29
N HIS A 10 -7.44 1.55 3.44
CA HIS A 10 -6.42 2.27 4.20
C HIS A 10 -5.07 2.31 3.46
N VAL A 11 -4.67 1.21 2.81
CA VAL A 11 -3.46 1.17 1.97
C VAL A 11 -3.55 2.16 0.83
N ARG A 12 -4.70 2.24 0.14
CA ARG A 12 -4.91 3.23 -0.92
C ARG A 12 -4.75 4.66 -0.39
N ARG A 13 -5.39 4.99 0.74
CA ARG A 13 -5.28 6.31 1.39
C ARG A 13 -3.86 6.62 1.85
N LEU A 14 -3.09 5.61 2.25
CA LEU A 14 -1.68 5.77 2.59
C LEU A 14 -0.85 6.08 1.34
N ARG A 15 -1.03 5.32 0.25
CA ARG A 15 -0.34 5.58 -1.03
C ARG A 15 -0.61 6.99 -1.54
N GLU A 16 -1.85 7.45 -1.46
CA GLU A 16 -2.24 8.84 -1.81
C GLU A 16 -1.47 9.92 -1.04
N LYS A 17 -0.95 9.61 0.16
CA LYS A 17 -0.23 10.56 1.01
C LYS A 17 1.29 10.45 0.91
N VAL A 18 1.81 9.25 0.63
CA VAL A 18 3.25 8.95 0.78
C VAL A 18 3.97 8.68 -0.54
N GLU A 19 3.23 8.31 -1.59
CA GLU A 19 3.79 8.05 -2.90
C GLU A 19 3.78 9.32 -3.75
N ARG A 20 4.75 9.44 -4.64
CA ARG A 20 4.72 10.47 -5.69
C ARG A 20 3.62 10.17 -6.72
N ASP A 21 3.47 8.90 -7.10
CA ASP A 21 2.39 8.38 -7.91
C ASP A 21 1.74 7.19 -7.20
N PRO A 22 0.53 7.35 -6.62
CA PRO A 22 -0.16 6.28 -5.90
C PRO A 22 -0.52 5.07 -6.78
N THR A 23 -0.55 5.23 -8.12
CA THR A 23 -0.85 4.16 -9.07
C THR A 23 0.38 3.32 -9.42
N ASN A 24 1.57 3.89 -9.24
CA ASN A 24 2.87 3.23 -9.37
C ASN A 24 3.66 3.35 -8.05
N PRO A 25 3.27 2.63 -6.99
CA PRO A 25 3.85 2.80 -5.66
C PRO A 25 5.30 2.29 -5.62
N GLU A 26 6.19 3.07 -5.02
CA GLU A 26 7.59 2.71 -4.82
C GLU A 26 7.91 2.40 -3.35
N ARG A 27 7.13 2.94 -2.40
CA ARG A 27 7.35 2.77 -0.95
C ARG A 27 6.44 1.70 -0.35
N LEU A 28 5.14 1.73 -0.59
CA LEU A 28 4.17 0.79 -0.03
C LEU A 28 3.77 -0.25 -1.08
N LEU A 29 4.56 -1.31 -1.20
CA LEU A 29 4.42 -2.35 -2.21
C LEU A 29 3.42 -3.43 -1.82
N THR A 30 2.72 -3.99 -2.80
CA THR A 30 1.91 -5.20 -2.62
C THR A 30 2.81 -6.42 -2.79
N VAL A 31 2.83 -7.30 -1.79
CA VAL A 31 3.47 -8.61 -1.84
C VAL A 31 2.39 -9.69 -1.96
N TRP A 32 2.24 -10.24 -3.16
CA TRP A 32 1.18 -11.21 -3.46
C TRP A 32 1.27 -12.45 -2.55
N GLY A 33 0.12 -12.83 -1.98
CA GLY A 33 0.02 -13.94 -1.03
C GLY A 33 0.52 -13.63 0.38
N VAL A 34 1.03 -12.42 0.64
CA VAL A 34 1.58 -12.03 1.96
C VAL A 34 0.88 -10.79 2.52
N GLY A 35 0.77 -9.70 1.75
CA GLY A 35 0.21 -8.43 2.22
C GLY A 35 0.92 -7.22 1.61
N TYR A 36 1.30 -6.26 2.45
CA TYR A 36 1.94 -5.02 2.04
C TYR A 36 3.29 -4.84 2.75
N ARG A 37 4.27 -4.26 2.06
CA ARG A 37 5.61 -4.00 2.60
C ARG A 37 6.00 -2.55 2.37
N TRP A 38 6.70 -1.97 3.34
CA TRP A 38 7.30 -0.66 3.23
C TRP A 38 8.76 -0.78 2.79
N GLU A 39 9.14 -0.09 1.72
CA GLU A 39 10.51 0.12 1.25
C GLU A 39 10.95 1.55 1.61
N ALA A 40 12.04 1.66 2.35
CA ALA A 40 12.69 2.96 2.56
C ALA A 40 13.59 3.25 1.35
N ALA A 41 13.52 4.48 0.83
CA ALA A 41 14.45 4.92 -0.20
C ALA A 41 15.89 4.73 0.31
N SER A 42 16.68 3.98 -0.47
CA SER A 42 18.13 3.85 -0.25
C SER A 42 18.86 5.13 -0.62
#